data_AF-A0A815VF48-F1
#
_entry.id   AF-A0A815VF48-F1
#
_cell.length_a   1.000
_cell.length_b   1.000
_cell.length_c   1.000
_cell.angle_alpha   90.00
_cell.angle_beta   90.00
_cell.angle_gamma   90.00
#
_symmetry.space_group_name_H-M   'P 1'
#
loop_
_entity.id
_entity.type
_entity.pdbx_description
1 polymer ?
#
loop_
_entity_poly.entity_id
_entity_poly.type
_entity_poly.pdbx_seq_one_letter_code
_entity_poly.pdbx_strand_id
1 'polypeptide(L)'
;MINARSIYEDNINRSIYDPFNDVDRNLLVTLASYRHRFERSMNFKKLQWTFTNLNSTALCDACDLFVPEMRALIKINRSDLIDDVAIRFCKYYKLLDQNVCLGAVNEYKNVIIEVLSMSPLTNKELCSLAFECQAPPYFPIVSWNVTFPDKPKPTPRPPQPPAPATPKLNVLHLSDIHIDFAYKPGSQADCSQPLCCRAGQPVPGHIGAGFWGDYRNCDIPYWTAESILKYAAELEN
;
A
#
# COMPACT_ATOMS: atom_id res chain seq x y z
N MET A 1 -7.40 28.64 39.74
CA MET A 1 -8.45 27.69 39.30
C MET A 1 -8.70 27.95 37.83
N ILE A 2 -8.02 27.21 36.95
CA ILE A 2 -8.21 27.30 35.50
C ILE A 2 -9.12 26.13 35.15
N ASN A 3 -10.33 26.46 34.70
CA ASN A 3 -11.35 25.50 34.34
C ASN A 3 -10.92 24.81 33.03
N ALA A 4 -10.45 23.57 33.12
CA ALA A 4 -10.14 22.75 31.97
C ALA A 4 -11.46 22.29 31.33
N ARG A 5 -11.98 23.07 30.37
CA ARG A 5 -13.01 22.58 29.48
C ARG A 5 -12.40 21.51 28.58
N SER A 6 -12.92 20.30 28.72
CA SER A 6 -12.61 19.17 27.86
C SER A 6 -13.01 19.52 26.42
N ILE A 7 -12.10 19.28 25.47
CA ILE A 7 -12.30 19.38 24.01
C ILE A 7 -13.49 18.50 23.54
N TYR A 8 -13.99 17.62 24.42
CA TYR A 8 -15.14 16.77 24.21
C TYR A 8 -16.49 17.52 24.19
N GLU A 9 -16.63 18.64 24.92
CA GLU A 9 -17.92 19.32 25.03
C GLU A 9 -18.23 20.25 23.84
N ASP A 10 -17.22 20.81 23.18
CA ASP A 10 -17.42 21.73 22.05
C ASP A 10 -17.82 21.01 20.73
N ASN A 11 -17.70 19.68 20.67
CA ASN A 11 -18.00 18.89 19.48
C ASN A 11 -19.39 18.24 19.44
N ILE A 12 -20.16 18.30 20.54
CA ILE A 12 -21.49 17.65 20.61
C ILE A 12 -22.56 18.47 19.85
N ASN A 13 -22.32 19.76 19.60
CA ASN A 13 -23.29 20.65 18.95
C ASN A 13 -23.14 20.82 17.43
N ARG A 14 -22.14 20.17 16.79
CA ARG A 14 -22.14 20.00 15.33
C ARG A 14 -22.77 18.66 15.00
N SER A 15 -24.09 18.68 14.85
CA SER A 15 -24.89 17.73 14.08
C SER A 15 -24.02 16.74 13.28
N ILE A 16 -23.89 15.51 13.81
CA ILE A 16 -23.37 14.36 13.09
C ILE A 16 -24.39 14.07 11.99
N TYR A 17 -24.26 14.76 10.87
CA TYR A 17 -24.87 14.31 9.63
C TYR A 17 -23.96 13.20 9.14
N ASP A 18 -24.34 11.96 9.44
CA ASP A 18 -23.74 10.76 8.88
C ASP A 18 -24.42 10.50 7.53
N PRO A 19 -23.79 10.84 6.39
CA PRO A 19 -24.44 10.72 5.09
C PRO A 19 -24.43 9.28 4.56
N PHE A 20 -23.77 8.35 5.25
CA PHE A 20 -23.50 7.00 4.76
C PHE A 20 -24.51 6.00 5.32
N ASN A 21 -25.20 5.29 4.44
CA ASN A 21 -26.07 4.19 4.84
C ASN A 21 -25.25 2.90 5.12
N ASP A 22 -25.90 1.83 5.57
CA ASP A 22 -25.20 0.58 5.91
C ASP A 22 -24.57 -0.13 4.69
N VAL A 23 -25.10 0.12 3.49
CA VAL A 23 -24.49 -0.36 2.23
C VAL A 23 -23.19 0.38 1.97
N ASP A 24 -23.19 1.71 2.12
CA ASP A 24 -21.99 2.54 2.00
C ASP A 24 -20.93 2.09 3.02
N ARG A 25 -21.31 1.84 4.28
CA ARG A 25 -20.39 1.32 5.31
C ARG A 25 -19.79 -0.03 4.92
N ASN A 26 -20.59 -0.98 4.47
CA ASN A 26 -20.09 -2.30 4.09
C ASN A 26 -19.16 -2.24 2.88
N LEU A 27 -19.48 -1.40 1.90
CA LEU A 27 -18.61 -1.11 0.77
C LEU A 27 -17.30 -0.47 1.25
N LEU A 28 -17.38 0.50 2.17
CA LEU A 28 -16.22 1.22 2.70
C LEU A 28 -15.32 0.33 3.58
N VAL A 29 -15.87 -0.56 4.40
CA VAL A 29 -15.10 -1.58 5.15
C VAL A 29 -14.44 -2.56 4.19
N THR A 30 -15.13 -2.92 3.11
CA THR A 30 -14.55 -3.73 2.03
C THR A 30 -13.38 -2.98 1.39
N LEU A 31 -13.56 -1.73 0.98
CA LEU A 31 -12.52 -0.89 0.39
C LEU A 31 -11.36 -0.59 1.36
N ALA A 32 -11.62 -0.40 2.66
CA ALA A 32 -10.60 -0.18 3.68
C ALA A 32 -9.83 -1.46 4.04
N SER A 33 -10.48 -2.63 3.99
CA SER A 33 -9.80 -3.93 4.13
C SER A 33 -9.02 -4.29 2.86
N TYR A 34 -9.48 -3.84 1.67
CA TYR A 34 -8.67 -3.81 0.46
C TYR A 34 -7.49 -2.83 0.61
N ARG A 35 -7.67 -1.64 1.18
CA ARG A 35 -6.56 -0.71 1.52
C ARG A 35 -5.54 -1.37 2.44
N HIS A 36 -5.94 -1.98 3.55
CA HIS A 36 -5.01 -2.67 4.44
C HIS A 36 -4.29 -3.84 3.74
N ARG A 37 -4.97 -4.58 2.84
CA ARG A 37 -4.34 -5.64 2.02
C ARG A 37 -3.45 -5.09 0.91
N PHE A 38 -3.80 -3.93 0.34
CA PHE A 38 -3.08 -3.25 -0.73
C PHE A 38 -1.84 -2.54 -0.17
N GLU A 39 -1.97 -1.76 0.90
CA GLU A 39 -0.90 -1.12 1.69
C GLU A 39 0.09 -2.12 2.29
N ARG A 40 -0.37 -3.33 2.63
CA ARG A 40 0.51 -4.44 3.03
C ARG A 40 1.01 -5.27 1.85
N SER A 41 0.49 -5.08 0.65
CA SER A 41 1.02 -5.74 -0.54
C SER A 41 2.39 -5.13 -0.81
N MET A 42 3.41 -5.96 -0.92
CA MET A 42 4.76 -5.46 -1.13
C MET A 42 4.92 -4.74 -2.49
N ASN A 43 4.07 -5.03 -3.48
CA ASN A 43 4.00 -4.27 -4.73
C ASN A 43 3.61 -2.81 -4.48
N PHE A 44 2.64 -2.57 -3.59
CA PHE A 44 2.29 -1.22 -3.18
C PHE A 44 3.32 -0.63 -2.23
N LYS A 45 3.97 -1.38 -1.33
CA LYS A 45 5.06 -0.83 -0.52
C LYS A 45 6.28 -0.47 -1.36
N LYS A 46 6.54 -1.18 -2.44
CA LYS A 46 7.61 -0.88 -3.41
C LYS A 46 7.24 0.29 -4.31
N LEU A 47 5.97 0.37 -4.74
CA LEU A 47 5.41 1.58 -5.34
C LEU A 47 5.49 2.75 -4.36
N GLN A 48 5.06 2.57 -3.11
CA GLN A 48 5.06 3.56 -2.03
C GLN A 48 6.48 3.96 -1.69
N TRP A 49 7.47 3.06 -1.69
CA TRP A 49 8.88 3.41 -1.53
C TRP A 49 9.40 4.22 -2.72
N THR A 50 9.02 3.84 -3.94
CA THR A 50 9.24 4.64 -5.16
C THR A 50 8.52 6.00 -5.08
N PHE A 51 7.34 6.06 -4.44
CA PHE A 51 6.53 7.24 -4.22
C PHE A 51 6.94 8.07 -2.98
N THR A 52 7.65 7.51 -2.00
CA THR A 52 8.21 8.25 -0.85
C THR A 52 9.45 9.03 -1.26
N ASN A 53 10.07 8.67 -2.38
CA ASN A 53 11.08 9.48 -3.07
C ASN A 53 10.46 10.53 -4.01
N LEU A 54 9.13 10.50 -4.22
CA LEU A 54 8.38 11.54 -4.89
C LEU A 54 7.83 12.51 -3.85
N ASN A 55 7.90 13.82 -4.12
CA ASN A 55 7.28 14.81 -3.25
C ASN A 55 5.79 14.46 -3.10
N SER A 56 5.33 14.22 -1.87
CA SER A 56 3.91 13.95 -1.56
C SER A 56 2.98 14.98 -2.21
N THR A 57 3.45 16.22 -2.35
CA THR A 57 2.80 17.30 -3.09
C THR A 57 2.49 16.95 -4.56
N ALA A 58 3.42 16.36 -5.31
CA ALA A 58 3.21 16.07 -6.73
C ALA A 58 2.16 14.97 -6.96
N LEU A 59 2.08 14.00 -6.06
CA LEU A 59 1.05 12.96 -6.08
C LEU A 59 -0.32 13.52 -5.69
N CYS A 60 -0.37 14.41 -4.71
CA CYS A 60 -1.58 15.11 -4.34
C CYS A 60 -2.10 16.00 -5.47
N ASP A 61 -1.22 16.80 -6.09
CA ASP A 61 -1.58 17.64 -7.23
C ASP A 61 -2.12 16.82 -8.40
N ALA A 62 -1.47 15.69 -8.70
CA ALA A 62 -1.95 14.78 -9.73
C ALA A 62 -3.32 14.17 -9.38
N CYS A 63 -3.51 13.76 -8.13
CA CYS A 63 -4.76 13.16 -7.69
C CYS A 63 -5.91 14.17 -7.75
N ASP A 64 -5.69 15.38 -7.22
CA ASP A 64 -6.66 16.47 -7.23
C ASP A 64 -7.02 16.92 -8.65
N LEU A 65 -6.11 16.75 -9.62
CA LEU A 65 -6.37 17.02 -11.03
C LEU A 65 -7.15 15.89 -11.72
N PHE A 66 -6.69 14.64 -11.61
CA PHE A 66 -7.18 13.55 -12.45
C PHE A 66 -8.38 12.81 -11.87
N VAL A 67 -8.54 12.71 -10.55
CA VAL A 67 -9.70 12.04 -9.95
C VAL A 67 -11.02 12.71 -10.35
N PRO A 68 -11.16 14.06 -10.33
CA PRO A 68 -12.37 14.71 -10.82
C PRO A 68 -12.65 14.42 -12.30
N GLU A 69 -11.63 14.46 -13.15
CA GLU A 69 -11.75 14.19 -14.59
C GLU A 69 -12.23 12.74 -14.83
N MET A 70 -11.60 11.77 -14.15
CA MET A 70 -11.97 10.35 -14.21
C MET A 70 -13.41 10.11 -13.76
N ARG A 71 -13.84 10.71 -12.64
CA ARG A 71 -15.23 10.58 -12.18
C ARG A 71 -16.22 11.22 -13.15
N ALA A 72 -15.85 12.33 -13.79
CA ALA A 72 -16.70 12.93 -14.82
C ALA A 72 -16.87 11.99 -16.02
N LEU A 73 -15.79 11.39 -16.52
CA LEU A 73 -15.81 10.43 -17.62
C LEU A 73 -16.65 9.19 -17.30
N ILE A 74 -16.50 8.64 -16.09
CA ILE A 74 -17.29 7.50 -15.62
C ILE A 74 -18.79 7.85 -15.60
N LYS A 75 -19.16 9.04 -15.10
CA LYS A 75 -20.56 9.49 -15.03
C LYS A 75 -21.22 9.65 -16.40
N ILE A 76 -20.46 10.05 -17.42
CA ILE A 76 -20.97 10.20 -18.80
C ILE A 76 -20.79 8.93 -19.64
N ASN A 77 -20.42 7.79 -19.01
CA ASN A 77 -20.15 6.51 -19.66
C ASN A 77 -19.11 6.60 -20.80
N ARG A 78 -18.09 7.45 -20.63
CA ARG A 78 -16.96 7.63 -21.55
C ARG A 78 -15.68 7.02 -21.02
N SER A 79 -15.79 5.77 -20.54
CA SER A 79 -14.65 4.99 -20.04
C SER A 79 -13.62 4.70 -21.13
N ASP A 80 -13.98 4.83 -22.40
CA ASP A 80 -13.08 4.77 -23.56
C ASP A 80 -11.97 5.85 -23.52
N LEU A 81 -12.24 7.01 -22.91
CA LEU A 81 -11.29 8.11 -22.80
C LEU A 81 -10.34 8.00 -21.61
N ILE A 82 -10.52 6.99 -20.75
CA ILE A 82 -9.70 6.80 -19.54
C ILE A 82 -8.27 6.43 -19.90
N ASP A 83 -8.08 5.64 -20.95
CA ASP A 83 -6.74 5.28 -21.42
C ASP A 83 -5.98 6.54 -21.88
N ASP A 84 -6.64 7.51 -22.53
CA ASP A 84 -6.03 8.79 -22.92
C ASP A 84 -5.64 9.66 -21.72
N VAL A 85 -6.51 9.74 -20.70
CA VAL A 85 -6.22 10.45 -19.45
C VAL A 85 -5.00 9.84 -18.77
N ALA A 86 -4.94 8.51 -18.70
CA ALA A 86 -3.86 7.78 -18.08
C ALA A 86 -2.53 7.93 -18.85
N ILE A 87 -2.57 7.92 -20.19
CA ILE A 87 -1.39 8.21 -21.03
C ILE A 87 -0.89 9.64 -20.80
N ARG A 88 -1.80 10.63 -20.71
CA ARG A 88 -1.42 12.02 -20.38
C ARG A 88 -0.75 12.12 -19.01
N PHE A 89 -1.33 11.47 -18.00
CA PHE A 89 -0.75 11.40 -16.66
C PHE A 89 0.67 10.84 -16.68
N CYS A 90 0.88 9.67 -17.32
CA CYS A 90 2.19 9.04 -17.42
C CYS A 90 3.23 9.94 -18.10
N LYS A 91 2.86 10.63 -19.19
CA LYS A 91 3.76 11.50 -19.95
C LYS A 91 4.08 12.82 -19.23
N TYR A 92 3.10 13.39 -18.54
CA TYR A 92 3.23 14.72 -17.93
C TYR A 92 4.00 14.67 -16.61
N TYR A 93 3.61 13.77 -15.70
CA TYR A 93 4.19 13.72 -14.36
C TYR A 93 5.50 12.90 -14.29
N LYS A 94 5.73 11.97 -15.24
CA LYS A 94 6.96 11.16 -15.34
C LYS A 94 7.41 10.53 -14.02
N LEU A 95 6.45 10.12 -13.20
CA LEU A 95 6.68 9.55 -11.87
C LEU A 95 7.34 8.17 -11.94
N LEU A 96 7.09 7.45 -13.02
CA LEU A 96 7.58 6.10 -13.29
C LEU A 96 8.12 6.04 -14.72
N ASP A 97 8.97 5.04 -14.97
CA ASP A 97 9.31 4.62 -16.33
C ASP A 97 8.02 4.44 -17.16
N GLN A 98 8.05 4.86 -18.42
CA GLN A 98 6.83 4.98 -19.22
C GLN A 98 6.15 3.61 -19.45
N ASN A 99 6.94 2.55 -19.64
CA ASN A 99 6.39 1.21 -19.82
C ASN A 99 5.78 0.68 -18.51
N VAL A 100 6.41 0.99 -17.38
CA VAL A 100 5.89 0.65 -16.05
C VAL A 100 4.57 1.38 -15.79
N CYS A 101 4.50 2.68 -16.09
CA CYS A 101 3.29 3.47 -15.89
C CYS A 101 2.12 2.94 -16.73
N LEU A 102 2.34 2.70 -18.03
CA LEU A 102 1.30 2.17 -18.91
C LEU A 102 0.90 0.75 -18.55
N GLY A 103 1.85 -0.09 -18.13
CA GLY A 103 1.56 -1.43 -17.62
C GLY A 103 0.68 -1.38 -16.36
N ALA A 104 1.00 -0.50 -15.41
CA ALA A 104 0.21 -0.30 -14.20
C ALA A 104 -1.20 0.20 -14.53
N VAL A 105 -1.34 1.15 -15.45
CA VAL A 105 -2.66 1.62 -15.93
C VAL A 105 -3.46 0.46 -16.50
N ASN A 106 -2.87 -0.33 -17.41
CA ASN A 106 -3.56 -1.44 -18.04
C ASN A 106 -4.05 -2.48 -17.02
N GLU A 107 -3.23 -2.75 -16.00
CA GLU A 107 -3.56 -3.71 -14.95
C GLU A 107 -4.65 -3.20 -14.01
N TYR A 108 -4.52 -1.97 -13.53
CA TYR A 108 -5.36 -1.45 -12.44
C TYR A 108 -6.59 -0.65 -12.90
N LYS A 109 -6.71 -0.27 -14.19
CA LYS A 109 -7.76 0.64 -14.66
C LYS A 109 -9.17 0.20 -14.30
N ASN A 110 -9.48 -1.08 -14.45
CA ASN A 110 -10.84 -1.59 -14.21
C ASN A 110 -11.22 -1.48 -12.72
N VAL A 111 -10.27 -1.82 -11.84
CA VAL A 111 -10.46 -1.68 -10.38
C VAL A 111 -10.60 -0.21 -10.00
N ILE A 112 -9.77 0.67 -10.58
CA ILE A 112 -9.87 2.12 -10.31
C ILE A 112 -11.23 2.67 -10.75
N ILE A 113 -11.73 2.27 -11.93
CA ILE A 113 -13.05 2.66 -12.43
C ILE A 113 -14.14 2.22 -11.46
N GLU A 114 -14.11 0.95 -11.03
CA GLU A 114 -15.08 0.40 -10.09
C GLU A 114 -15.06 1.16 -8.77
N VAL A 115 -13.89 1.36 -8.17
CA VAL A 115 -13.72 2.13 -6.93
C VAL A 115 -14.23 3.55 -7.09
N LEU A 116 -13.89 4.25 -8.17
CA LEU A 116 -14.35 5.64 -8.40
C LEU A 116 -15.86 5.74 -8.64
N SER A 117 -16.46 4.70 -9.23
CA SER A 117 -17.89 4.64 -9.52
C SER A 117 -18.75 4.37 -8.28
N MET A 118 -18.26 3.53 -7.36
CA MET A 118 -18.99 3.09 -6.17
C MET A 118 -18.61 3.89 -4.92
N SER A 119 -17.43 4.52 -4.90
CA SER A 119 -16.94 5.20 -3.72
C SER A 119 -17.82 6.41 -3.38
N PRO A 120 -18.34 6.47 -2.15
CA PRO A 120 -19.13 7.61 -1.68
C PRO A 120 -18.22 8.76 -1.21
N LEU A 121 -16.89 8.61 -1.31
CA LEU A 121 -15.90 9.63 -0.95
C LEU A 121 -15.96 10.84 -1.88
N THR A 122 -15.68 12.03 -1.34
CA THR A 122 -15.30 13.19 -2.15
C THR A 122 -13.93 12.99 -2.79
N ASN A 123 -13.58 13.78 -3.82
CA ASN A 123 -12.28 13.66 -4.49
C ASN A 123 -11.12 13.91 -3.52
N LYS A 124 -11.26 14.92 -2.65
CA LYS A 124 -10.25 15.25 -1.62
C LYS A 124 -10.05 14.11 -0.63
N GLU A 125 -11.15 13.55 -0.12
CA GLU A 125 -11.09 12.40 0.79
C GLU A 125 -10.44 11.18 0.15
N LEU A 126 -10.74 10.91 -1.13
CA LEU A 126 -10.14 9.80 -1.87
C LEU A 126 -8.63 10.02 -2.06
N CYS A 127 -8.21 11.23 -2.43
CA CYS A 127 -6.81 11.58 -2.57
C CYS A 127 -6.05 11.54 -1.25
N SER A 128 -6.64 12.03 -0.17
CA SER A 128 -6.10 11.92 1.19
C SER A 128 -6.00 10.46 1.66
N LEU A 129 -6.97 9.62 1.33
CA LEU A 129 -6.95 8.19 1.66
C LEU A 129 -5.84 7.45 0.89
N ALA A 130 -5.64 7.78 -0.39
CA ALA A 130 -4.72 7.07 -1.27
C ALA A 130 -3.25 7.50 -1.13
N PHE A 131 -3.02 8.80 -0.89
CA PHE A 131 -1.67 9.39 -0.96
C PHE A 131 -1.31 10.24 0.27
N GLU A 132 -2.09 10.15 1.34
CA GLU A 132 -1.86 10.92 2.59
C GLU A 132 -1.84 12.45 2.36
N CYS A 133 -2.56 12.92 1.34
CA CYS A 133 -2.81 14.35 1.11
C CYS A 133 -3.55 14.98 2.28
N GLN A 134 -3.52 16.31 2.40
CA GLN A 134 -4.14 17.05 3.51
C GLN A 134 -5.60 16.64 3.73
N ALA A 135 -5.83 15.81 4.74
CA ALA A 135 -7.14 15.23 5.03
C ALA A 135 -8.10 16.31 5.56
N PRO A 136 -9.41 16.20 5.25
CA PRO A 136 -10.40 17.03 5.91
C PRO A 136 -10.37 16.80 7.43
N PRO A 137 -10.70 17.81 8.24
CA PRO A 137 -10.63 17.74 9.71
C PRO A 137 -11.56 16.68 10.32
N TYR A 138 -12.55 16.21 9.56
CA TYR A 138 -13.41 15.10 9.92
C TYR A 138 -13.44 14.10 8.76
N PHE A 139 -12.95 12.89 9.00
CA PHE A 139 -12.97 11.80 8.02
C PHE A 139 -13.62 10.57 8.65
N PRO A 140 -14.97 10.49 8.64
CA PRO A 140 -15.72 9.49 9.40
C PRO A 140 -15.37 8.04 9.02
N ILE A 141 -14.90 7.82 7.79
CA ILE A 141 -14.53 6.49 7.27
C ILE A 141 -13.32 5.88 7.97
N VAL A 142 -12.39 6.69 8.47
CA VAL A 142 -11.25 6.19 9.26
C VAL A 142 -11.52 6.28 10.77
N SER A 143 -12.61 6.92 11.17
CA SER A 143 -12.97 7.17 12.57
C SER A 143 -14.04 6.17 13.02
N TRP A 144 -13.65 4.92 13.24
CA TRP A 144 -14.51 3.85 13.73
C TRP A 144 -14.01 3.32 15.07
N ASN A 145 -14.94 2.87 15.92
CA ASN A 145 -14.63 2.29 17.22
C ASN A 145 -14.95 0.80 17.24
N VAL A 146 -14.09 0.04 17.90
CA VAL A 146 -14.38 -1.35 18.28
C VAL A 146 -15.04 -1.34 19.65
N THR A 147 -16.27 -1.83 19.73
CA THR A 147 -16.91 -2.08 21.02
C THR A 147 -16.33 -3.37 21.58
N PHE A 148 -15.61 -3.27 22.70
CA PHE A 148 -15.14 -4.45 23.43
C PHE A 148 -16.28 -5.08 24.23
N PRO A 149 -16.24 -6.39 24.51
CA PRO A 149 -17.20 -7.02 25.40
C PRO A 149 -17.20 -6.36 26.79
N ASP A 150 -18.35 -6.32 27.44
CA ASP A 150 -18.53 -5.74 28.80
C ASP A 150 -17.79 -6.48 29.92
N LYS A 151 -16.99 -7.48 29.58
CA LYS A 151 -16.18 -8.23 30.53
C LYS A 151 -15.06 -7.33 31.05
N PRO A 152 -14.90 -7.20 32.38
CA PRO A 152 -13.85 -6.36 32.94
C PRO A 152 -12.48 -6.88 32.50
N LYS A 153 -11.60 -5.95 32.11
CA LYS A 153 -10.21 -6.28 31.76
C LYS A 153 -9.54 -6.93 32.98
N PRO A 154 -8.96 -8.14 32.86
CA PRO A 154 -8.28 -8.78 33.98
C PRO A 154 -7.05 -7.97 34.39
N THR A 155 -6.69 -8.04 35.67
CA THR A 155 -5.47 -7.42 36.20
C THR A 155 -4.25 -7.91 35.40
N PRO A 156 -3.44 -7.01 34.81
CA PRO A 156 -2.26 -7.42 34.05
C PRO A 156 -1.31 -8.27 34.89
N ARG A 157 -0.95 -9.44 34.39
CA ARG A 157 0.06 -10.32 35.00
C ARG A 157 1.20 -10.50 33.98
N PRO A 158 2.40 -9.96 34.26
CA PRO A 158 3.55 -10.18 33.39
C PRO A 158 3.85 -11.68 33.25
N PRO A 159 4.29 -12.15 32.07
CA PRO A 159 4.78 -13.51 31.91
C PRO A 159 5.94 -13.76 32.89
N GLN A 160 5.89 -14.88 33.62
CA GLN A 160 7.02 -15.30 34.45
C GLN A 160 8.00 -16.13 33.61
N PRO A 161 9.32 -16.08 33.92
CA PRO A 161 10.28 -16.95 33.26
C PRO A 161 9.88 -18.42 33.43
N PRO A 162 10.00 -19.25 32.37
CA PRO A 162 9.71 -20.67 32.48
C PRO A 162 10.71 -21.36 33.42
N ALA A 163 10.29 -22.43 34.09
CA ALA A 163 11.18 -23.25 34.89
C ALA A 163 12.30 -23.85 34.02
N PRO A 164 13.51 -24.12 34.56
CA PRO A 164 14.65 -24.57 33.76
C PRO A 164 14.41 -25.80 32.88
N ALA A 165 13.54 -26.73 33.30
CA ALA A 165 13.20 -27.96 32.58
C ALA A 165 11.97 -27.85 31.65
N THR A 166 11.45 -26.64 31.43
CA THR A 166 10.24 -26.45 30.60
C THR A 166 10.53 -26.77 29.14
N PRO A 167 9.72 -27.61 28.46
CA PRO A 167 9.86 -27.87 27.03
C PRO A 167 9.77 -26.58 26.21
N LYS A 168 10.59 -26.47 25.18
CA LYS A 168 10.60 -25.33 24.26
C LYS A 168 9.89 -25.72 22.96
N LEU A 169 9.13 -24.78 22.41
CA LEU A 169 8.60 -24.86 21.05
C LEU A 169 9.51 -24.02 20.15
N ASN A 170 10.02 -24.64 19.09
CA ASN A 170 10.73 -23.94 18.04
C ASN A 170 9.72 -23.56 16.95
N VAL A 171 9.68 -22.28 16.58
CA VAL A 171 8.77 -21.77 15.54
C VAL A 171 9.60 -21.08 14.47
N LEU A 172 9.59 -21.64 13.25
CA LEU A 172 10.13 -20.98 12.07
C LEU A 172 9.13 -19.92 11.59
N HIS A 173 9.60 -18.68 11.42
CA HIS A 173 8.79 -17.59 10.88
C HIS A 173 9.51 -16.98 9.68
N LEU A 174 8.94 -17.19 8.49
CA LEU A 174 9.40 -16.62 7.23
C LEU A 174 8.37 -15.59 6.75
N SER A 175 8.85 -14.45 6.27
CA SER A 175 8.01 -13.39 5.70
C SER A 175 8.76 -12.72 4.54
N ASP A 176 8.00 -12.11 3.64
CA ASP A 176 8.53 -11.25 2.57
C ASP A 176 9.61 -11.93 1.68
N ILE A 177 9.47 -13.24 1.40
CA ILE A 177 10.49 -14.02 0.66
C ILE A 177 10.75 -13.45 -0.74
N HIS A 178 9.74 -12.89 -1.42
CA HIS A 178 9.90 -12.18 -2.69
C HIS A 178 10.71 -12.93 -3.75
N ILE A 179 10.12 -14.00 -4.29
CA ILE A 179 10.76 -14.80 -5.33
C ILE A 179 10.52 -14.16 -6.70
N ASP A 180 11.61 -13.84 -7.38
CA ASP A 180 11.59 -13.37 -8.76
C ASP A 180 12.08 -14.45 -9.72
N PHE A 181 11.13 -15.08 -10.41
CA PHE A 181 11.44 -16.07 -11.44
C PHE A 181 12.12 -15.49 -12.68
N ALA A 182 12.09 -14.16 -12.86
CA ALA A 182 12.78 -13.47 -13.93
C ALA A 182 14.18 -12.98 -13.52
N TYR A 183 14.63 -13.24 -12.29
CA TYR A 183 15.95 -12.81 -11.82
C TYR A 183 17.06 -13.40 -12.70
N LYS A 184 17.99 -12.54 -13.12
CA LYS A 184 19.08 -12.89 -14.03
C LYS A 184 20.42 -12.38 -13.49
N PRO A 185 21.34 -13.27 -13.08
CA PRO A 185 22.69 -12.88 -12.69
C PRO A 185 23.40 -12.10 -13.80
N GLY A 186 24.19 -11.11 -13.40
CA GLY A 186 24.93 -10.23 -14.30
C GLY A 186 24.09 -9.17 -15.03
N SER A 187 22.76 -9.17 -14.87
CA SER A 187 21.89 -8.16 -15.49
C SER A 187 22.01 -6.78 -14.82
N GLN A 188 21.37 -5.77 -15.40
CA GLN A 188 21.37 -4.43 -14.83
C GLN A 188 20.58 -4.43 -13.50
N ALA A 189 21.32 -4.13 -12.42
CA ALA A 189 20.78 -4.10 -11.07
C ALA A 189 20.53 -2.67 -10.55
N ASP A 190 20.99 -1.65 -11.27
CA ASP A 190 20.68 -0.23 -11.04
C ASP A 190 19.91 0.32 -12.24
N CYS A 191 18.59 0.44 -12.11
CA CYS A 191 17.68 0.78 -13.19
C CYS A 191 16.60 1.76 -12.71
N SER A 192 15.96 2.48 -13.64
CA SER A 192 14.90 3.45 -13.33
C SER A 192 13.53 2.81 -13.07
N GLN A 193 13.45 1.47 -13.09
CA GLN A 193 12.22 0.72 -12.87
C GLN A 193 12.08 0.34 -11.39
N PRO A 194 10.85 0.09 -10.90
CA PRO A 194 10.62 -0.25 -9.50
C PRO A 194 11.16 -1.63 -9.10
N LEU A 195 11.66 -2.45 -10.02
CA LEU A 195 12.35 -3.70 -9.75
C LEU A 195 13.37 -4.00 -10.87
N CYS A 196 14.63 -4.21 -10.50
CA CYS A 196 15.75 -4.47 -11.41
C CYS A 196 16.18 -5.95 -11.37
N CYS A 197 17.40 -6.26 -11.84
CA CYS A 197 18.00 -7.60 -11.84
C CYS A 197 17.32 -8.66 -12.74
N ARG A 198 16.54 -8.24 -13.75
CA ARG A 198 15.86 -9.16 -14.68
C ARG A 198 16.47 -9.19 -16.08
N ALA A 199 16.94 -8.05 -16.56
CA ALA A 199 17.40 -7.85 -17.93
C ALA A 199 18.35 -6.66 -18.04
N GLY A 200 18.82 -6.39 -19.26
CA GLY A 200 19.77 -5.30 -19.54
C GLY A 200 21.21 -5.65 -19.17
N GLN A 201 22.13 -4.81 -19.62
CA GLN A 201 23.55 -4.89 -19.30
C GLN A 201 23.88 -3.85 -18.23
N PRO A 202 24.79 -4.14 -17.28
CA PRO A 202 25.23 -3.14 -16.33
C PRO A 202 25.81 -1.93 -17.05
N VAL A 203 25.57 -0.74 -16.50
CA VAL A 203 26.19 0.49 -17.02
C VAL A 203 27.71 0.39 -16.90
N PRO A 204 28.50 0.98 -17.83
CA PRO A 204 29.95 0.89 -17.80
C PRO A 204 30.53 1.30 -16.44
N GLY A 205 31.41 0.46 -15.88
CA GLY A 205 32.01 0.68 -14.56
C GLY A 205 31.20 0.15 -13.37
N HIS A 206 30.00 -0.41 -13.60
CA HIS A 206 29.18 -1.01 -12.54
C HIS A 206 29.12 -2.54 -12.67
N ILE A 207 29.05 -3.23 -11.53
CA ILE A 207 28.83 -4.67 -11.48
C ILE A 207 27.35 -4.99 -11.69
N GLY A 208 27.08 -6.07 -12.42
CA GLY A 208 25.73 -6.60 -12.61
C GLY A 208 25.17 -7.27 -11.35
N ALA A 209 23.95 -7.75 -11.47
CA ALA A 209 23.24 -8.47 -10.42
C ALA A 209 24.06 -9.67 -9.91
N GLY A 210 24.15 -9.85 -8.60
CA GLY A 210 24.79 -11.01 -7.97
C GLY A 210 24.12 -12.34 -8.33
N PHE A 211 24.78 -13.46 -8.02
CA PHE A 211 24.19 -14.78 -8.26
C PHE A 211 23.10 -15.13 -7.22
N TRP A 212 23.33 -14.86 -5.94
CA TRP A 212 22.39 -15.21 -4.84
C TRP A 212 21.36 -14.12 -4.53
N GLY A 213 21.34 -13.03 -5.29
CA GLY A 213 20.62 -11.81 -4.95
C GLY A 213 21.53 -10.59 -5.06
N ASP A 214 20.95 -9.41 -4.87
CA ASP A 214 21.65 -8.14 -4.96
C ASP A 214 21.14 -7.16 -3.89
N TYR A 215 22.00 -6.26 -3.41
CA TYR A 215 21.65 -5.27 -2.39
C TYR A 215 20.90 -4.04 -2.94
N ARG A 216 20.77 -3.92 -4.26
CA ARG A 216 19.99 -2.88 -4.94
C ARG A 216 18.51 -3.26 -4.99
N ASN A 217 17.73 -2.54 -5.80
CA ASN A 217 16.28 -2.71 -5.88
C ASN A 217 15.88 -3.99 -6.65
N CYS A 218 16.13 -5.15 -6.03
CA CYS A 218 15.93 -6.47 -6.61
C CYS A 218 15.23 -7.40 -5.62
N ASP A 219 14.41 -8.30 -6.14
CA ASP A 219 13.88 -9.44 -5.40
C ASP A 219 14.87 -10.62 -5.50
N ILE A 220 14.66 -11.74 -4.80
CA ILE A 220 15.62 -12.86 -4.79
C ILE A 220 15.32 -13.89 -5.89
N PRO A 221 16.35 -14.55 -6.45
CA PRO A 221 16.11 -15.68 -7.33
C PRO A 221 15.57 -16.89 -6.55
N TYR A 222 14.86 -17.77 -7.26
CA TYR A 222 14.25 -18.95 -6.65
C TYR A 222 15.26 -19.87 -5.95
N TRP A 223 16.51 -19.97 -6.43
CA TRP A 223 17.53 -20.82 -5.81
C TRP A 223 18.01 -20.26 -4.45
N THR A 224 17.91 -18.96 -4.22
CA THR A 224 18.17 -18.38 -2.89
C THR A 224 17.05 -18.76 -1.92
N ALA A 225 15.79 -18.67 -2.36
CA ALA A 225 14.65 -19.12 -1.56
C ALA A 225 14.74 -20.62 -1.24
N GLU A 226 15.13 -21.44 -2.22
CA GLU A 226 15.34 -22.87 -2.01
C GLU A 226 16.47 -23.14 -1.00
N SER A 227 17.59 -22.41 -1.09
CA SER A 227 18.70 -22.52 -0.15
C SER A 227 18.30 -22.19 1.29
N ILE A 228 17.49 -21.13 1.48
CA ILE A 228 16.91 -20.77 2.79
C ILE A 228 16.08 -21.92 3.35
N LEU A 229 15.21 -22.52 2.55
CA LEU A 229 14.34 -23.61 2.99
C LEU A 229 15.11 -24.90 3.29
N LYS A 230 16.15 -25.22 2.50
CA LYS A 230 17.05 -26.36 2.76
C LYS A 230 17.75 -26.20 4.11
N TYR A 231 18.32 -25.03 4.35
CA TYR A 231 18.98 -24.73 5.62
C TYR A 231 18.00 -24.76 6.81
N ALA A 232 16.78 -24.23 6.63
CA ALA A 232 15.76 -24.28 7.67
C ALA A 232 15.36 -25.72 8.05
N ALA A 233 15.30 -26.63 7.08
CA ALA A 233 15.03 -28.04 7.32
C ALA A 233 16.19 -28.76 8.04
N GLU A 234 17.44 -28.33 7.82
CA GLU A 234 18.60 -28.84 8.56
C GLU A 234 18.55 -28.45 10.05
N LEU A 235 18.00 -27.28 10.39
CA LEU A 235 17.83 -26.84 11.77
C LEU A 235 16.76 -27.60 12.56
N GLU A 236 15.91 -28.37 11.87
CA GLU A 236 14.89 -29.21 12.51
C GLU A 236 15.45 -30.59 12.94
N ASN A 237 16.58 -31.02 12.37
CA ASN A 237 17.26 -32.28 12.70
C ASN A 237 18.30 -32.10 13.82
#